data_AF-A0A933P4D3-F1
#
_entry.id   AF-A0A933P4D3-F1
#
_cell.length_a   1.000
_cell.length_b   1.000
_cell.length_c   1.000
_cell.angle_alpha   90.00
_cell.angle_beta   90.00
_cell.angle_gamma   90.00
#
_symmetry.space_group_name_H-M   'P 1'
#
loop_
_entity.id
_entity.type
_entity.pdbx_description
1 polymer ?
#
loop_
_entity_poly.entity_id
_entity_poly.type
_entity_poly.pdbx_seq_one_letter_code
_entity_poly.pdbx_strand_id
1 'polypeptide(L)'
;MPDRWIDQHVGDESRPRPGFEDALASDLHREWTGATRRAWLRMGLAAAAVIALIAGSVVWFGRSDDRVITVDSTPTTAPAVIDTTVDSVVDTAIPTSTTPAVAPVAYAVGDSVMLGAADLLVAQGIVVDAQENRGVEGTVDAIRALADAGSLGPGTALVVQVGLQSAFSGADLEFILASVPGETLVLFMTVHAPVDWAAANNELIRDVATPLLSTARLIDWDTAAVDEELCPDGIHVSCDPRAGERYVGLVMSSIAKAKAESTLLEIPAEPVKRYVVRLAEGDYLGAAQLLGEGGLEPAARADLRPLFDPEFGLLPGQVTTEALAAALERWCAQALCVSPVDLQVVDGFNRAAVTFDVGGVRRTSTFVGSSFEGQPMVEGLPLQLPAGADLAATVECPISGGFERGQQTWADLDGDGWWELLVAQMIASADDESGVVTYRVTACGTTTRVEPLEITGDGLAIYPLNPMRSGPDTLLIGFLEGYPNGTMYQFDGARIAPLANTRWDLGPPLVGFEQMSVGCADLAGDGNVVIVNYTFTETDGQLRYTARSAIVDGATAEGQLASDSDEAARIRLGSCHDLPVRTD
;
A
#
# COMPACT_ATOMS: atom_id res chain seq x y z
N MET A 1 0.16 -32.03 -4.81
CA MET A 1 0.26 -32.94 -3.63
C MET A 1 -1.09 -33.62 -3.44
N PRO A 2 -1.21 -34.92 -3.07
CA PRO A 2 -2.51 -35.60 -3.11
C PRO A 2 -3.26 -35.59 -1.77
N ASP A 3 -4.51 -35.13 -1.84
CA ASP A 3 -5.76 -35.22 -1.04
C ASP A 3 -5.84 -36.01 0.30
N ARG A 4 -4.88 -36.85 0.68
CA ARG A 4 -4.99 -37.69 1.88
C ARG A 4 -4.83 -36.96 3.21
N TRP A 5 -4.41 -35.70 3.20
CA TRP A 5 -4.18 -34.94 4.44
C TRP A 5 -5.48 -34.39 5.05
N ILE A 6 -6.43 -33.95 4.21
CA ILE A 6 -7.70 -33.35 4.64
C ILE A 6 -8.59 -34.39 5.34
N ASP A 7 -8.67 -35.60 4.80
CA ASP A 7 -9.48 -36.69 5.37
C ASP A 7 -8.99 -37.17 6.74
N GLN A 8 -7.75 -36.86 7.13
CA GLN A 8 -7.17 -37.30 8.42
C GLN A 8 -7.27 -36.25 9.53
N HIS A 9 -7.60 -34.99 9.23
CA HIS A 9 -7.49 -33.88 10.19
C HIS A 9 -8.78 -33.08 10.40
N VAL A 10 -9.87 -33.39 9.70
CA VAL A 10 -11.17 -32.72 9.89
C VAL A 10 -12.16 -33.69 10.55
N GLY A 11 -12.50 -33.43 11.81
CA GLY A 11 -13.50 -34.22 12.56
C GLY A 11 -14.93 -33.98 12.08
N ASP A 12 -15.84 -34.92 12.37
CA ASP A 12 -17.25 -34.99 11.93
C ASP A 12 -18.13 -33.78 12.34
N GLU A 13 -17.59 -32.80 13.07
CA GLU A 13 -18.31 -31.63 13.59
C GLU A 13 -18.42 -30.44 12.59
N SER A 14 -17.72 -30.50 11.45
CA SER A 14 -17.70 -29.43 10.43
C SER A 14 -18.61 -29.68 9.23
N ARG A 15 -19.39 -30.76 9.21
CA ARG A 15 -20.37 -31.00 8.14
C ARG A 15 -21.66 -30.21 8.41
N PRO A 16 -22.13 -29.35 7.49
CA PRO A 16 -23.39 -28.63 7.66
C PRO A 16 -24.55 -29.61 7.84
N ARG A 17 -25.45 -29.31 8.79
CA ARG A 17 -26.61 -30.15 9.08
C ARG A 17 -27.51 -30.24 7.83
N PRO A 18 -28.09 -31.41 7.52
CA PRO A 18 -29.03 -31.53 6.42
C PRO A 18 -30.18 -30.53 6.55
N GLY A 19 -30.43 -29.72 5.53
CA GLY A 19 -31.50 -28.71 5.49
C GLY A 19 -31.12 -27.29 5.96
N PHE A 20 -29.84 -27.01 6.23
CA PHE A 20 -29.38 -25.66 6.58
C PHE A 20 -29.66 -24.63 5.47
N GLU A 21 -29.44 -25.01 4.20
CA GLU A 21 -29.67 -24.13 3.04
C GLU A 21 -31.15 -23.77 2.88
N ASP A 22 -32.05 -24.73 3.10
CA ASP A 22 -33.50 -24.49 3.06
C ASP A 22 -33.98 -23.58 4.19
N ALA A 23 -33.38 -23.69 5.38
CA ALA A 23 -33.68 -22.81 6.51
C ALA A 23 -33.21 -21.37 6.25
N LEU A 24 -32.01 -21.21 5.70
CA LEU A 24 -31.44 -19.89 5.36
C LEU A 24 -32.26 -19.19 4.25
N ALA A 25 -32.67 -19.93 3.22
CA ALA A 25 -33.53 -19.40 2.15
C ALA A 25 -34.91 -18.98 2.66
N SER A 26 -35.48 -19.71 3.63
CA SER A 26 -36.78 -19.38 4.25
C SER A 26 -36.73 -18.12 5.12
N ASP A 27 -35.62 -17.85 5.79
CA ASP A 27 -35.45 -16.67 6.63
C ASP A 27 -35.21 -15.41 5.80
N LEU A 28 -34.38 -15.49 4.75
CA LEU A 28 -34.16 -14.39 3.81
C LEU A 28 -35.45 -13.99 3.06
N HIS A 29 -36.29 -14.95 2.67
CA HIS A 29 -37.56 -14.66 2.00
C HIS A 29 -38.57 -13.97 2.93
N ARG A 30 -38.54 -14.26 4.24
CA ARG A 30 -39.38 -13.59 5.25
C ARG A 30 -38.96 -12.15 5.52
N GLU A 31 -37.65 -11.87 5.51
CA GLU A 31 -37.15 -10.50 5.65
C GLU A 31 -37.49 -9.63 4.43
N TRP A 32 -37.39 -10.20 3.23
CA TRP A 32 -37.68 -9.46 1.99
C TRP A 32 -39.16 -9.13 1.77
N THR A 33 -40.08 -10.00 2.23
CA THR A 33 -41.53 -9.82 1.99
C THR A 33 -42.24 -9.01 3.09
N GLY A 34 -41.57 -8.74 4.22
CA GLY A 34 -42.14 -8.04 5.38
C GLY A 34 -41.99 -6.51 5.41
N ALA A 35 -41.21 -5.91 4.51
CA ALA A 35 -40.93 -4.47 4.53
C ALA A 35 -42.14 -3.63 4.03
N THR A 36 -42.85 -2.98 4.95
CA THR A 36 -44.00 -2.11 4.59
C THR A 36 -43.58 -0.77 3.97
N ARG A 37 -44.45 -0.20 3.11
CA ARG A 37 -44.28 1.08 2.37
C ARG A 37 -43.78 2.29 3.18
N ARG A 38 -43.83 2.27 4.52
CA ARG A 38 -43.36 3.36 5.37
C ARG A 38 -41.83 3.39 5.57
N ALA A 39 -41.15 2.26 5.36
CA ALA A 39 -39.68 2.20 5.44
C ALA A 39 -39.02 2.85 4.21
N TRP A 40 -39.58 2.61 3.01
CA TRP A 40 -39.09 3.17 1.75
C TRP A 40 -39.24 4.70 1.66
N LEU A 41 -40.29 5.27 2.26
CA LEU A 41 -40.46 6.73 2.33
C LEU A 41 -39.43 7.43 3.23
N ARG A 42 -38.89 6.75 4.25
CA ARG A 42 -37.87 7.32 5.15
C ARG A 42 -36.48 7.34 4.53
N MET A 43 -36.12 6.32 3.75
CA MET A 43 -34.86 6.29 3.00
C MET A 43 -34.81 7.36 1.89
N GLY A 44 -35.93 7.60 1.19
CA GLY A 44 -35.98 8.63 0.14
C GLY A 44 -35.80 10.06 0.66
N LEU A 45 -36.29 10.35 1.88
CA LEU A 45 -36.15 11.66 2.52
C LEU A 45 -34.73 11.93 3.02
N ALA A 46 -34.00 10.90 3.47
CA ALA A 46 -32.61 11.03 3.91
C ALA A 46 -31.66 11.34 2.74
N ALA A 47 -31.88 10.72 1.57
CA ALA A 47 -31.05 10.97 0.39
C ALA A 47 -31.19 12.41 -0.16
N ALA A 48 -32.39 12.99 -0.12
CA ALA A 48 -32.63 14.36 -0.59
C ALA A 48 -31.96 15.43 0.29
N ALA A 49 -31.83 15.18 1.60
CA ALA A 49 -31.19 16.11 2.53
C ALA A 49 -29.66 16.18 2.34
N VAL A 50 -29.02 15.07 1.99
CA VAL A 50 -27.57 15.00 1.73
C VAL A 50 -27.22 15.78 0.46
N ILE A 51 -28.04 15.68 -0.59
CA ILE A 51 -27.81 16.40 -1.87
C ILE A 51 -27.91 17.92 -1.68
N ALA A 52 -28.81 18.39 -0.81
CA ALA A 52 -28.96 19.83 -0.54
C ALA A 52 -27.77 20.41 0.25
N LEU A 53 -27.13 19.64 1.12
CA LEU A 53 -25.95 20.06 1.90
C LEU A 53 -24.69 20.20 1.04
N ILE A 54 -24.54 19.35 0.03
CA ILE A 54 -23.41 19.39 -0.92
C ILE A 54 -23.53 20.62 -1.85
N ALA A 55 -24.74 20.99 -2.26
CA ALA A 55 -24.94 22.18 -3.11
C ALA A 55 -24.68 23.51 -2.37
N GLY A 56 -24.88 23.56 -1.05
CA GLY A 56 -24.66 24.77 -0.24
C GLY A 56 -23.18 25.10 0.02
N SER A 57 -22.30 24.11 -0.01
CA SER A 57 -20.88 24.25 0.34
C SER A 57 -20.03 24.89 -0.78
N VAL A 58 -20.49 24.82 -2.04
CA VAL A 58 -19.77 25.36 -3.21
C VAL A 58 -19.87 26.89 -3.32
N VAL A 59 -20.83 27.53 -2.65
CA VAL A 59 -21.08 28.99 -2.78
C VAL A 59 -20.28 29.83 -1.78
N TRP A 60 -19.68 29.22 -0.75
CA TRP A 60 -19.06 29.96 0.37
C TRP A 60 -17.56 30.27 0.19
N PHE A 61 -16.81 29.50 -0.61
CA PHE A 61 -15.36 29.67 -0.78
C PHE A 61 -14.92 30.81 -1.72
N GLY A 62 -15.80 31.77 -2.02
CA GLY A 62 -15.57 32.82 -3.02
C GLY A 62 -15.33 34.24 -2.51
N ARG A 63 -14.88 34.48 -1.27
CA ARG A 63 -14.54 35.83 -0.79
C ARG A 63 -13.32 35.86 0.13
N SER A 64 -12.22 36.40 -0.39
CA SER A 64 -11.04 36.84 0.36
C SER A 64 -11.14 38.32 0.69
N ASP A 65 -10.79 38.72 1.91
CA ASP A 65 -10.43 40.10 2.25
C ASP A 65 -9.31 40.10 3.30
N ASP A 66 -8.21 40.77 2.94
CA ASP A 66 -7.01 41.02 3.74
C ASP A 66 -7.27 41.98 4.91
N ARG A 67 -6.75 41.68 6.11
CA ARG A 67 -6.35 42.73 7.08
C ARG A 67 -5.17 42.32 7.97
N VAL A 68 -4.11 43.11 7.83
CA VAL A 68 -2.93 43.22 8.70
C VAL A 68 -3.29 43.96 9.99
N ILE A 69 -2.86 43.45 11.16
CA ILE A 69 -2.70 44.25 12.39
C ILE A 69 -1.39 43.86 13.10
N THR A 70 -0.53 44.86 13.25
CA THR A 70 0.70 44.94 14.08
C THR A 70 0.42 44.86 15.58
N VAL A 71 1.26 44.16 16.35
CA VAL A 71 1.26 44.20 17.82
C VAL A 71 2.56 44.80 18.35
N ASP A 72 2.39 45.82 19.20
CA ASP A 72 3.43 46.59 19.89
C ASP A 72 3.83 45.88 21.21
N SER A 73 5.10 46.07 21.61
CA SER A 73 5.75 45.34 22.70
C SER A 73 5.86 46.20 23.96
N THR A 74 5.47 45.67 25.13
CA THR A 74 5.95 46.16 26.43
C THR A 74 6.13 45.01 27.43
N PRO A 75 7.26 44.93 28.16
CA PRO A 75 7.55 43.84 29.09
C PRO A 75 7.09 44.18 30.52
N THR A 76 6.75 43.16 31.31
CA THR A 76 6.60 43.31 32.77
C THR A 76 7.23 42.14 33.50
N THR A 77 7.99 42.52 34.52
CA THR A 77 9.01 41.83 35.30
C THR A 77 8.45 40.80 36.29
N ALA A 78 9.22 39.73 36.52
CA ALA A 78 9.04 38.68 37.53
C ALA A 78 9.29 39.16 38.98
N PRO A 79 8.88 38.34 39.97
CA PRO A 79 9.78 37.94 41.06
C PRO A 79 9.75 36.42 41.28
N ALA A 80 10.89 35.71 41.28
CA ALA A 80 11.84 35.48 42.38
C ALA A 80 11.39 34.44 43.44
N VAL A 81 11.79 33.19 43.18
CA VAL A 81 12.42 32.17 44.06
C VAL A 81 12.10 32.16 45.56
N ILE A 82 11.60 31.01 46.04
CA ILE A 82 11.90 30.48 47.39
C ILE A 82 12.30 29.01 47.25
N ASP A 83 13.53 28.75 47.71
CA ASP A 83 14.23 27.49 47.84
C ASP A 83 13.78 26.75 49.11
N THR A 84 13.49 25.45 49.04
CA THR A 84 13.34 24.59 50.23
C THR A 84 13.79 23.17 49.90
N THR A 85 15.02 22.88 50.31
CA THR A 85 15.67 21.57 50.37
C THR A 85 15.06 20.68 51.46
N VAL A 86 14.71 19.42 51.13
CA VAL A 86 14.54 18.34 52.12
C VAL A 86 15.15 17.03 51.62
N ASP A 87 16.22 16.65 52.32
CA ASP A 87 16.86 15.35 52.59
C ASP A 87 16.62 14.09 51.71
N SER A 88 17.76 13.53 51.30
CA SER A 88 17.95 12.20 50.73
C SER A 88 17.90 11.11 51.81
N VAL A 89 17.15 10.02 51.54
CA VAL A 89 17.33 8.73 52.22
C VAL A 89 17.75 7.70 51.18
N VAL A 90 18.95 7.15 51.39
CA VAL A 90 19.50 6.00 50.67
C VAL A 90 18.86 4.75 51.26
N ASP A 91 18.21 3.91 50.44
CA ASP A 91 17.89 2.54 50.81
C ASP A 91 18.48 1.54 49.80
N THR A 92 18.97 0.44 50.35
CA THR A 92 19.86 -0.55 49.75
C THR A 92 19.05 -1.63 49.04
N ALA A 93 19.45 -1.94 47.80
CA ALA A 93 18.81 -2.93 46.94
C ALA A 93 18.82 -4.37 47.51
N ILE A 94 17.68 -5.06 47.36
CA ILE A 94 17.55 -6.52 47.46
C ILE A 94 17.43 -7.07 46.03
N PRO A 95 18.19 -8.11 45.64
CA PRO A 95 18.05 -8.70 44.31
C PRO A 95 16.83 -9.63 44.28
N THR A 96 15.82 -9.28 43.49
CA THR A 96 14.65 -10.14 43.25
C THR A 96 14.84 -10.91 41.95
N SER A 97 14.70 -12.23 42.08
CA SER A 97 14.82 -13.25 41.04
C SER A 97 13.90 -13.00 39.83
N THR A 98 14.48 -13.07 38.64
CA THR A 98 13.85 -12.98 37.31
C THR A 98 12.96 -14.18 36.99
N THR A 99 11.64 -13.97 37.00
CA THR A 99 10.71 -14.57 36.04
C THR A 99 10.79 -13.71 34.76
N PRO A 100 10.75 -14.27 33.53
CA PRO A 100 10.72 -13.45 32.33
C PRO A 100 9.49 -12.53 32.39
N ALA A 101 9.72 -11.22 32.46
CA ALA A 101 8.65 -10.24 32.42
C ALA A 101 7.92 -10.38 31.09
N VAL A 102 6.60 -10.53 31.13
CA VAL A 102 5.76 -10.39 29.94
C VAL A 102 6.03 -8.98 29.41
N ALA A 103 6.44 -8.87 28.15
CA ALA A 103 6.69 -7.58 27.52
C ALA A 103 5.41 -6.72 27.59
N PRO A 104 5.53 -5.41 27.88
CA PRO A 104 4.36 -4.55 28.01
C PRO A 104 3.63 -4.42 26.67
N VAL A 105 2.32 -4.19 26.74
CA VAL A 105 1.48 -3.98 25.55
C VAL A 105 1.89 -2.70 24.82
N ALA A 106 2.18 -1.65 25.59
CA ALA A 106 2.67 -0.36 25.13
C ALA A 106 3.26 0.43 26.31
N TYR A 107 3.92 1.54 25.99
CA TYR A 107 4.27 2.61 26.92
C TYR A 107 3.36 3.80 26.67
N ALA A 108 3.06 4.58 27.70
CA ALA A 108 2.22 5.75 27.60
C ALA A 108 2.81 6.92 28.40
N VAL A 109 2.94 8.07 27.73
CA VAL A 109 3.38 9.34 28.33
C VAL A 109 2.23 10.33 28.23
N GLY A 110 1.74 10.84 29.37
CA GLY A 110 0.55 11.70 29.38
C GLY A 110 0.50 12.75 30.47
N ASP A 111 -0.58 13.54 30.44
CA ASP A 111 -0.90 14.59 31.41
C ASP A 111 -1.88 14.09 32.49
N SER A 112 -2.56 15.01 33.20
CA SER A 112 -3.47 14.70 34.29
C SER A 112 -4.71 13.88 33.86
N VAL A 113 -5.12 13.94 32.60
CA VAL A 113 -6.27 13.13 32.11
C VAL A 113 -5.86 11.66 32.01
N MET A 114 -4.70 11.36 31.39
CA MET A 114 -4.15 10.00 31.39
C MET A 114 -3.84 9.52 32.80
N LEU A 115 -3.36 10.39 33.68
CA LEU A 115 -3.15 10.06 35.09
C LEU A 115 -4.45 9.59 35.76
N GLY A 116 -5.59 10.23 35.44
CA GLY A 116 -6.92 9.82 35.91
C GLY A 116 -7.36 8.42 35.44
N ALA A 117 -6.76 7.90 34.35
CA ALA A 117 -7.01 6.55 33.82
C ALA A 117 -5.85 5.57 34.04
N ALA A 118 -4.80 5.96 34.77
CA ALA A 118 -3.54 5.21 34.84
C ALA A 118 -3.72 3.78 35.35
N ASP A 119 -4.50 3.58 36.43
CA ASP A 119 -4.75 2.25 36.99
C ASP A 119 -5.45 1.31 35.99
N LEU A 120 -6.37 1.85 35.19
CA LEU A 120 -7.07 1.10 34.16
C LEU A 120 -6.15 0.74 32.99
N LEU A 121 -5.25 1.64 32.59
CA LEU A 121 -4.25 1.39 31.56
C LEU A 121 -3.21 0.35 32.00
N VAL A 122 -2.73 0.45 33.24
CA VAL A 122 -1.81 -0.53 33.84
C VAL A 122 -2.45 -1.91 33.91
N ALA A 123 -3.74 -2.00 34.22
CA ALA A 123 -4.49 -3.26 34.20
C ALA A 123 -4.56 -3.90 32.79
N GLN A 124 -4.39 -3.12 31.73
CA GLN A 124 -4.27 -3.62 30.34
C GLN A 124 -2.84 -3.97 29.93
N GLY A 125 -1.86 -3.89 30.85
CA GLY A 125 -0.45 -4.18 30.57
C GLY A 125 0.30 -3.02 29.90
N ILE A 126 -0.21 -1.78 30.02
CA ILE A 126 0.49 -0.58 29.58
C ILE A 126 1.38 -0.05 30.70
N VAL A 127 2.63 0.32 30.38
CA VAL A 127 3.50 1.06 31.31
C VAL A 127 3.21 2.54 31.17
N VAL A 128 2.68 3.15 32.23
CA VAL A 128 2.21 4.55 32.21
C VAL A 128 3.18 5.44 32.98
N ASP A 129 3.69 6.47 32.31
CA ASP A 129 4.30 7.64 32.92
C ASP A 129 3.37 8.83 32.65
N ALA A 130 2.51 9.19 33.60
CA ALA A 130 1.59 10.32 33.47
C ALA A 130 1.75 11.24 34.68
N GLN A 131 1.74 12.56 34.47
CA GLN A 131 1.96 13.53 35.54
C GLN A 131 1.04 14.74 35.41
N GLU A 132 0.62 15.27 36.55
CA GLU A 132 -0.05 16.57 36.59
C GLU A 132 0.85 17.66 36.01
N ASN A 133 0.24 18.63 35.35
CA ASN A 133 0.93 19.78 34.78
C ASN A 133 2.04 19.47 33.76
N ARG A 134 2.01 18.29 33.11
CA ARG A 134 2.97 17.97 32.06
C ARG A 134 2.73 18.79 30.78
N GLY A 135 3.77 19.52 30.37
CA GLY A 135 3.87 20.18 29.07
C GLY A 135 4.84 19.46 28.13
N VAL A 136 5.14 20.09 26.98
CA VAL A 136 6.00 19.54 25.92
C VAL A 136 7.37 19.07 26.45
N GLU A 137 8.07 19.90 27.22
CA GLU A 137 9.40 19.57 27.76
C GLU A 137 9.38 18.33 28.64
N GLY A 138 8.40 18.24 29.56
CA GLY A 138 8.24 17.07 30.42
C GLY A 138 7.86 15.80 29.66
N THR A 139 7.12 15.94 28.55
CA THR A 139 6.84 14.81 27.63
C THR A 139 8.13 14.32 26.97
N VAL A 140 8.97 15.23 26.48
CA VAL A 140 10.26 14.89 25.86
C VAL A 140 11.18 14.18 26.85
N ASP A 141 11.29 14.69 28.07
CA ASP A 141 12.15 14.09 29.10
C ASP A 141 11.69 12.68 29.49
N ALA A 142 10.37 12.46 29.60
CA ALA A 142 9.81 11.14 29.87
C ALA A 142 10.10 10.16 28.72
N ILE A 143 9.95 10.59 27.46
CA ILE A 143 10.26 9.76 26.29
C ILE A 143 11.75 9.41 26.25
N ARG A 144 12.64 10.36 26.51
CA ARG A 144 14.09 10.11 26.57
C ARG A 144 14.45 9.12 27.67
N ALA A 145 13.85 9.25 28.85
CA ALA A 145 14.08 8.31 29.93
C ALA A 145 13.67 6.87 29.55
N LEU A 146 12.55 6.71 28.83
CA LEU A 146 12.13 5.41 28.30
C LEU A 146 13.08 4.89 27.21
N ALA A 147 13.53 5.76 26.31
CA ALA A 147 14.50 5.41 25.27
C ALA A 147 15.85 4.97 25.86
N ASP A 148 16.40 5.74 26.80
CA ASP A 148 17.66 5.46 27.50
C ASP A 148 17.60 4.17 28.32
N ALA A 149 16.42 3.82 28.83
CA ALA A 149 16.16 2.55 29.51
C ALA A 149 16.00 1.35 28.56
N GLY A 150 16.09 1.54 27.24
CA GLY A 150 15.86 0.50 26.23
C GLY A 150 14.41 0.02 26.18
N SER A 151 13.47 0.82 26.68
CA SER A 151 12.03 0.50 26.70
C SER A 151 11.34 0.82 25.38
N LEU A 152 11.93 1.69 24.56
CA LEU A 152 11.41 2.06 23.24
C LEU A 152 12.32 1.51 22.14
N GLY A 153 11.73 1.11 21.02
CA GLY A 153 12.44 0.49 19.90
C GLY A 153 11.56 -0.46 19.07
N PRO A 154 12.17 -1.33 18.24
CA PRO A 154 11.43 -2.20 17.33
C PRO A 154 10.37 -3.06 18.05
N GLY A 155 9.16 -3.08 17.50
CA GLY A 155 8.04 -3.86 18.03
C GLY A 155 7.36 -3.27 19.27
N THR A 156 7.78 -2.09 19.72
CA THR A 156 7.14 -1.37 20.84
C THR A 156 6.18 -0.29 20.35
N ALA A 157 5.23 0.10 21.20
CA ALA A 157 4.29 1.18 20.94
C ALA A 157 4.34 2.23 22.05
N LEU A 158 4.26 3.50 21.68
CA LEU A 158 4.25 4.65 22.57
C LEU A 158 3.00 5.48 22.34
N VAL A 159 2.18 5.66 23.36
CA VAL A 159 1.06 6.61 23.38
C VAL A 159 1.54 7.92 23.98
N VAL A 160 1.26 9.05 23.31
CA VAL A 160 1.63 10.40 23.77
C VAL A 160 0.37 11.25 23.89
N GLN A 161 0.07 11.71 25.09
CA GLN A 161 -0.94 12.74 25.33
C GLN A 161 -0.25 14.02 25.83
N VAL A 162 -0.42 15.10 25.07
CA VAL A 162 0.16 16.42 25.37
C VAL A 162 -0.75 17.50 24.83
N GLY A 163 -0.75 18.68 25.47
CA GLY A 163 -1.47 19.86 24.98
C GLY A 163 -2.55 20.40 25.88
N LEU A 164 -2.80 19.80 27.05
CA LEU A 164 -3.74 20.32 28.03
C LEU A 164 -3.25 21.64 28.65
N GLN A 165 -1.95 21.71 28.97
CA GLN A 165 -1.40 22.80 29.79
C GLN A 165 -1.15 24.12 29.05
N SER A 166 -0.79 24.06 27.78
CA SER A 166 -0.48 25.25 26.97
C SER A 166 -0.63 24.96 25.49
N ALA A 167 -0.76 26.02 24.70
CA ALA A 167 -0.55 25.96 23.26
C ALA A 167 0.85 25.44 22.94
N PHE A 168 0.99 24.71 21.84
CA PHE A 168 2.28 24.31 21.27
C PHE A 168 2.29 24.54 19.76
N SER A 169 3.47 24.46 19.17
CA SER A 169 3.71 24.63 17.73
C SER A 169 3.97 23.29 17.02
N GLY A 170 3.92 23.28 15.69
CA GLY A 170 4.33 22.09 14.92
C GLY A 170 5.78 21.66 15.21
N ALA A 171 6.69 22.62 15.46
CA ALA A 171 8.07 22.34 15.84
C ALA A 171 8.19 21.62 17.19
N ASP A 172 7.26 21.84 18.11
CA ASP A 172 7.22 21.12 19.40
C ASP A 172 6.82 19.65 19.21
N LEU A 173 5.87 19.37 18.30
CA LEU A 173 5.53 17.99 17.93
C LEU A 173 6.68 17.28 17.21
N GLU A 174 7.37 17.98 16.30
CA GLU A 174 8.58 17.47 15.65
C GLU A 174 9.67 17.16 16.68
N PHE A 175 9.82 18.01 17.70
CA PHE A 175 10.80 17.80 18.77
C PHE A 175 10.47 16.59 19.66
N ILE A 176 9.18 16.36 19.94
CA ILE A 176 8.70 15.13 20.60
C ILE A 176 9.03 13.91 19.74
N LEU A 177 8.67 13.94 18.45
CA LEU A 177 8.92 12.83 17.52
C LEU A 177 10.42 12.52 17.37
N ALA A 178 11.27 13.55 17.26
CA ALA A 178 12.71 13.39 17.16
C ALA A 178 13.36 12.76 18.41
N SER A 179 12.65 12.75 19.54
CA SER A 179 13.11 12.12 20.78
C SER A 179 12.72 10.64 20.87
N VAL A 180 11.91 10.13 19.95
CA VAL A 180 11.47 8.73 19.90
C VAL A 180 12.42 7.91 19.00
N PRO A 181 12.87 6.70 19.40
CA PRO A 181 13.61 5.80 18.52
C PRO A 181 12.79 5.45 17.27
N GLY A 182 13.39 5.56 16.08
CA GLY A 182 12.68 5.54 14.79
C GLY A 182 11.86 4.30 14.45
N GLU A 183 12.07 3.18 15.15
CA GLU A 183 11.34 1.91 14.97
C GLU A 183 10.17 1.73 15.97
N THR A 184 9.86 2.75 16.76
CA THR A 184 8.73 2.74 17.72
C THR A 184 7.44 3.19 17.03
N LEU A 185 6.34 2.46 17.23
CA LEU A 185 5.01 2.90 16.79
C LEU A 185 4.50 4.02 17.71
N VAL A 186 4.33 5.24 17.19
CA VAL A 186 3.87 6.38 18.00
C VAL A 186 2.37 6.60 17.80
N LEU A 187 1.64 6.87 18.87
CA LEU A 187 0.22 7.24 18.82
C LEU A 187 0.01 8.55 19.58
N PHE A 188 -0.32 9.63 18.86
CA PHE A 188 -0.67 10.91 19.48
C PHE A 188 -2.16 10.97 19.81
N MET A 189 -2.47 11.42 21.02
CA MET A 189 -3.83 11.55 21.51
C MET A 189 -4.24 13.03 21.59
N THR A 190 -5.39 13.37 21.00
CA THR A 190 -6.01 14.72 21.13
C THR A 190 -6.49 14.98 22.56
N VAL A 191 -6.64 16.24 22.95
CA VAL A 191 -7.11 16.63 24.29
C VAL A 191 -8.55 17.16 24.23
N HIS A 192 -9.39 16.79 25.19
CA HIS A 192 -10.73 17.37 25.34
C HIS A 192 -10.76 18.32 26.53
N ALA A 193 -10.88 19.62 26.28
CA ALA A 193 -10.94 20.61 27.35
C ALA A 193 -11.59 21.92 26.86
N PRO A 194 -12.33 22.63 27.75
CA PRO A 194 -12.89 23.95 27.44
C PRO A 194 -11.83 25.07 27.57
N VAL A 195 -10.71 24.94 26.85
CA VAL A 195 -9.60 25.93 26.82
C VAL A 195 -9.31 26.39 25.40
N ASP A 196 -8.95 27.67 25.23
CA ASP A 196 -8.89 28.33 23.93
C ASP A 196 -7.84 27.76 22.95
N TRP A 197 -6.83 27.04 23.46
CA TRP A 197 -5.76 26.43 22.64
C TRP A 197 -6.01 24.97 22.27
N ALA A 198 -6.98 24.29 22.90
CA ALA A 198 -7.20 22.86 22.67
C ALA A 198 -7.51 22.56 21.21
N ALA A 199 -8.34 23.39 20.55
CA ALA A 199 -8.67 23.21 19.14
C ALA A 199 -7.45 23.29 18.22
N ALA A 200 -6.59 24.30 18.40
CA ALA A 200 -5.38 24.48 17.58
C ALA A 200 -4.35 23.36 17.84
N ASN A 201 -4.17 22.96 19.09
CA ASN A 201 -3.31 21.83 19.45
C ASN A 201 -3.82 20.51 18.82
N ASN A 202 -5.15 20.28 18.86
CA ASN A 202 -5.74 19.09 18.27
C ASN A 202 -5.65 19.08 16.74
N GLU A 203 -5.71 20.24 16.08
CA GLU A 203 -5.46 20.36 14.65
C GLU A 203 -4.03 19.91 14.32
N LEU A 204 -3.02 20.42 15.05
CA LEU A 204 -1.63 19.98 14.89
C LEU A 204 -1.44 18.47 15.15
N ILE A 205 -2.13 17.91 16.15
CA ILE A 205 -2.08 16.46 16.46
C ILE A 205 -2.73 15.65 15.34
N ARG A 206 -3.86 16.10 14.79
CA ARG A 206 -4.52 15.43 13.67
C ARG A 206 -3.67 15.51 12.40
N ASP A 207 -3.03 16.65 12.15
CA ASP A 207 -2.14 16.85 11.02
C ASP A 207 -0.92 15.93 11.10
N VAL A 208 -0.24 15.87 12.24
CA VAL A 208 0.94 15.02 12.41
C VAL A 208 0.60 13.52 12.33
N ALA A 209 -0.62 13.14 12.68
CA ALA A 209 -1.10 11.76 12.61
C ALA A 209 -1.72 11.39 11.25
N THR A 210 -1.63 12.26 10.25
CA THR A 210 -2.07 11.96 8.88
C THR A 210 -1.18 10.86 8.29
N PRO A 211 -1.74 9.73 7.81
CA PRO A 211 -1.00 8.55 7.37
C PRO A 211 0.04 8.79 6.26
N LEU A 212 -0.04 9.93 5.57
CA LEU A 212 0.84 10.32 4.47
C LEU A 212 2.16 10.96 4.94
N LEU A 213 2.31 11.31 6.25
CA LEU A 213 3.41 12.18 6.72
C LEU A 213 4.18 11.66 7.95
N SER A 214 3.78 10.56 8.61
CA SER A 214 4.50 10.12 9.82
C SER A 214 4.34 8.64 10.21
N THR A 215 5.26 8.16 11.06
CA THR A 215 5.13 6.91 11.83
C THR A 215 4.12 7.03 12.97
N ALA A 216 3.46 8.18 13.12
CA ALA A 216 2.48 8.41 14.16
C ALA A 216 1.06 8.00 13.73
N ARG A 217 0.22 7.68 14.70
CA ARG A 217 -1.21 7.38 14.53
C ARG A 217 -2.04 8.24 15.47
N LEU A 218 -3.29 8.50 15.10
CA LEU A 218 -4.19 9.34 15.88
C LEU A 218 -4.99 8.50 16.89
N ILE A 219 -5.10 9.00 18.11
CA ILE A 219 -6.14 8.63 19.07
C ILE A 219 -7.02 9.85 19.32
N ASP A 220 -8.20 9.91 18.71
CA ASP A 220 -9.04 11.10 18.77
C ASP A 220 -9.96 11.13 20.01
N TRP A 221 -9.35 11.37 21.18
CA TRP A 221 -10.09 11.49 22.44
C TRP A 221 -11.02 12.71 22.46
N ASP A 222 -10.62 13.83 21.86
CA ASP A 222 -11.44 15.04 21.75
C ASP A 222 -12.83 14.74 21.14
N THR A 223 -12.86 14.00 20.04
CA THR A 223 -14.12 13.56 19.42
C THR A 223 -14.85 12.53 20.30
N ALA A 224 -14.13 11.59 20.90
CA ALA A 224 -14.73 10.52 21.69
C ALA A 224 -15.34 11.01 23.02
N ALA A 225 -14.80 12.08 23.60
CA ALA A 225 -15.19 12.62 24.89
C ALA A 225 -16.48 13.45 24.87
N VAL A 226 -16.95 13.88 23.69
CA VAL A 226 -18.12 14.75 23.52
C VAL A 226 -19.38 14.20 24.21
N ASP A 227 -19.56 12.88 24.16
CA ASP A 227 -20.74 12.19 24.72
C ASP A 227 -20.49 11.59 26.11
N GLU A 228 -19.32 11.83 26.71
CA GLU A 228 -18.90 11.21 27.96
C GLU A 228 -19.15 12.11 29.18
N GLU A 229 -19.54 11.52 30.30
CA GLU A 229 -19.74 12.24 31.57
C GLU A 229 -18.39 12.42 32.27
N LEU A 230 -17.72 13.54 31.97
CA LEU A 230 -16.46 13.92 32.60
C LEU A 230 -16.67 14.50 34.01
N CYS A 231 -15.57 14.69 34.74
CA CYS A 231 -15.58 15.46 35.99
C CYS A 231 -16.21 16.86 35.77
N PRO A 232 -16.66 17.55 36.83
CA PRO A 232 -17.35 18.85 36.71
C PRO A 232 -16.56 19.94 36.00
N ASP A 233 -15.25 19.77 35.82
CA ASP A 233 -14.39 20.66 35.04
C ASP A 233 -14.46 20.43 33.52
N GLY A 234 -15.12 19.36 33.07
CA GLY A 234 -15.23 18.98 31.66
C GLY A 234 -13.92 18.43 31.08
N ILE A 235 -12.99 17.96 31.91
CA ILE A 235 -11.64 17.54 31.48
C ILE A 235 -11.30 16.14 31.99
N HIS A 236 -11.44 15.91 33.31
CA HIS A 236 -10.89 14.70 33.93
C HIS A 236 -11.85 13.50 33.81
N VAL A 237 -11.28 12.31 33.64
CA VAL A 237 -12.01 11.03 33.46
C VAL A 237 -12.21 10.24 34.76
N SER A 238 -11.68 10.72 35.89
CA SER A 238 -11.65 9.95 37.14
C SER A 238 -12.93 10.00 37.98
N CYS A 239 -13.90 10.87 37.63
CA CYS A 239 -15.13 11.03 38.41
C CYS A 239 -16.24 10.04 38.03
N ASP A 240 -16.26 9.55 36.78
CA ASP A 240 -17.15 8.49 36.31
C ASP A 240 -16.30 7.32 35.78
N PRO A 241 -16.44 6.10 36.35
CA PRO A 241 -15.78 4.91 35.82
C PRO A 241 -15.99 4.69 34.32
N ARG A 242 -17.14 5.09 33.76
CA ARG A 242 -17.45 4.93 32.33
C ARG A 242 -16.55 5.77 31.45
N ALA A 243 -16.24 7.00 31.87
CA ALA A 243 -15.33 7.87 31.13
C ALA A 243 -13.91 7.28 31.10
N GLY A 244 -13.43 6.76 32.24
CA GLY A 244 -12.16 6.04 32.32
C GLY A 244 -12.14 4.76 31.45
N GLU A 245 -13.20 3.96 31.49
CA GLU A 245 -13.35 2.77 30.66
C GLU A 245 -13.38 3.10 29.16
N ARG A 246 -14.06 4.18 28.77
CA ARG A 246 -14.10 4.65 27.38
C ARG A 246 -12.73 5.12 26.93
N TYR A 247 -12.04 5.91 27.75
CA TYR A 247 -10.70 6.39 27.50
C TYR A 247 -9.73 5.23 27.24
N VAL A 248 -9.70 4.24 28.14
CA VAL A 248 -8.87 3.04 28.00
C VAL A 248 -9.27 2.19 26.80
N GLY A 249 -10.57 2.01 26.55
CA GLY A 249 -11.07 1.28 25.39
C GLY A 249 -10.64 1.90 24.06
N LEU A 250 -10.64 3.24 23.98
CA LEU A 250 -10.14 3.98 22.83
C LEU A 250 -8.62 3.79 22.65
N VAL A 251 -7.84 3.90 23.73
CA VAL A 251 -6.39 3.64 23.70
C VAL A 251 -6.09 2.22 23.20
N MET A 252 -6.73 1.20 23.78
CA MET A 252 -6.49 -0.20 23.44
C MET A 252 -6.91 -0.54 22.02
N SER A 253 -8.08 -0.07 21.57
CA SER A 253 -8.53 -0.28 20.20
C SER A 253 -7.64 0.43 19.18
N SER A 254 -7.14 1.63 19.50
CA SER A 254 -6.19 2.34 18.63
C SER A 254 -4.84 1.66 18.55
N ILE A 255 -4.31 1.15 19.67
CA ILE A 255 -3.06 0.35 19.67
C ILE A 255 -3.26 -0.91 18.83
N ALA A 256 -4.36 -1.64 19.03
CA ALA A 256 -4.63 -2.87 18.29
C ALA A 256 -4.79 -2.59 16.79
N LYS A 257 -5.54 -1.55 16.42
CA LYS A 257 -5.70 -1.08 15.05
C LYS A 257 -4.37 -0.69 14.43
N ALA A 258 -3.58 0.14 15.12
CA ALA A 258 -2.30 0.60 14.64
C ALA A 258 -1.29 -0.54 14.47
N LYS A 259 -1.25 -1.51 15.40
CA LYS A 259 -0.45 -2.73 15.25
C LYS A 259 -0.92 -3.58 14.08
N ALA A 260 -2.23 -3.79 13.92
CA ALA A 260 -2.78 -4.53 12.79
C ALA A 260 -2.51 -3.83 11.45
N GLU A 261 -2.62 -2.51 11.38
CA GLU A 261 -2.25 -1.69 10.22
C GLU A 261 -0.75 -1.73 9.94
N SER A 262 0.10 -1.69 10.97
CA SER A 262 1.55 -1.90 10.83
C SER A 262 1.83 -3.27 10.24
N THR A 263 1.19 -4.33 10.76
CA THR A 263 1.31 -5.71 10.26
C THR A 263 0.71 -5.91 8.86
N LEU A 264 -0.34 -5.16 8.48
CA LEU A 264 -0.96 -5.18 7.14
C LEU A 264 -0.14 -4.39 6.11
N LEU A 265 0.61 -3.36 6.51
CA LEU A 265 1.56 -2.63 5.67
C LEU A 265 2.94 -3.33 5.57
N GLU A 266 3.30 -4.17 6.55
CA GLU A 266 4.67 -4.69 6.72
C GLU A 266 5.04 -5.90 5.84
N ILE A 267 4.10 -6.59 5.21
CA ILE A 267 4.47 -7.82 4.47
C ILE A 267 5.17 -7.55 3.12
N PRO A 268 4.91 -6.42 2.43
CA PRO A 268 5.65 -6.09 1.21
C PRO A 268 6.41 -4.75 1.21
N ALA A 269 6.01 -3.71 1.94
CA ALA A 269 6.68 -2.41 1.84
C ALA A 269 7.95 -2.30 2.71
N GLU A 270 7.99 -3.02 3.83
CA GLU A 270 9.09 -2.93 4.80
C GLU A 270 10.42 -3.48 4.25
N PRO A 271 10.45 -4.62 3.53
CA PRO A 271 11.67 -5.05 2.83
C PRO A 271 12.19 -3.98 1.87
N VAL A 272 11.30 -3.35 1.09
CA VAL A 272 11.65 -2.28 0.15
C VAL A 272 12.24 -1.09 0.88
N LYS A 273 11.57 -0.62 1.94
CA LYS A 273 12.04 0.52 2.75
C LYS A 273 13.43 0.26 3.31
N ARG A 274 13.66 -0.92 3.89
CA ARG A 274 14.97 -1.31 4.42
C ARG A 274 16.01 -1.37 3.32
N TYR A 275 15.67 -1.92 2.16
CA TYR A 275 16.56 -2.01 1.01
C TYR A 275 17.01 -0.63 0.51
N VAL A 276 16.08 0.30 0.26
CA VAL A 276 16.42 1.64 -0.25
C VAL A 276 17.18 2.49 0.75
N VAL A 277 16.91 2.35 2.06
CA VAL A 277 17.68 3.04 3.11
C VAL A 277 19.11 2.51 3.17
N ARG A 278 19.32 1.19 3.13
CA ARG A 278 20.67 0.60 3.12
C ARG A 278 21.48 1.04 1.91
N LEU A 279 20.86 1.11 0.74
CA LEU A 279 21.51 1.64 -0.48
C LEU A 279 21.96 3.09 -0.29
N ALA A 280 21.11 3.94 0.31
CA ALA A 280 21.42 5.34 0.61
C ALA A 280 22.56 5.51 1.62
N GLU A 281 22.67 4.59 2.58
CA GLU A 281 23.73 4.57 3.60
C GLU A 281 25.04 3.96 3.10
N GLY A 282 25.05 3.37 1.89
CA GLY A 282 26.19 2.62 1.36
C GLY A 282 26.36 1.22 1.96
N ASP A 283 25.36 0.70 2.66
CA ASP A 283 25.32 -0.68 3.14
C ASP A 283 24.86 -1.64 2.02
N TYR A 284 25.73 -1.80 1.02
CA TYR A 284 25.46 -2.68 -0.13
C TYR A 284 25.39 -4.16 0.26
N LEU A 285 26.03 -4.56 1.36
CA LEU A 285 25.98 -5.94 1.84
C LEU A 285 24.60 -6.28 2.40
N GLY A 286 24.05 -5.42 3.26
CA GLY A 286 22.69 -5.59 3.76
C GLY A 286 21.63 -5.42 2.66
N ALA A 287 21.86 -4.54 1.68
CA ALA A 287 20.99 -4.43 0.51
C ALA A 287 21.02 -5.71 -0.36
N ALA A 288 22.22 -6.27 -0.61
CA ALA A 288 22.38 -7.52 -1.34
C ALA A 288 21.74 -8.72 -0.63
N GLN A 289 21.68 -8.73 0.70
CA GLN A 289 20.95 -9.76 1.45
C GLN A 289 19.46 -9.74 1.09
N LEU A 290 18.82 -8.58 1.06
CA LEU A 290 17.40 -8.46 0.70
C LEU A 290 17.10 -8.83 -0.77
N LEU A 291 18.09 -8.72 -1.65
CA LEU A 291 17.99 -9.22 -3.04
C LEU A 291 18.30 -10.72 -3.15
N GLY A 292 19.14 -11.27 -2.28
CA GLY A 292 19.56 -12.68 -2.32
C GLY A 292 18.70 -13.62 -1.48
N GLU A 293 17.92 -13.08 -0.54
CA GLU A 293 16.96 -13.82 0.26
C GLU A 293 15.79 -14.31 -0.62
N GLY A 294 15.35 -15.55 -0.40
CA GLY A 294 14.24 -16.14 -1.14
C GLY A 294 14.59 -17.19 -2.20
N GLY A 295 15.83 -17.68 -2.24
CA GLY A 295 16.18 -18.94 -2.91
C GLY A 295 16.10 -18.96 -4.44
N LEU A 296 15.59 -17.91 -5.08
CA LEU A 296 15.69 -17.71 -6.52
C LEU A 296 17.13 -17.38 -6.87
N GLU A 297 17.70 -18.14 -7.82
CA GLU A 297 19.04 -17.86 -8.31
C GLU A 297 19.05 -16.45 -8.93
N PRO A 298 19.92 -15.53 -8.50
CA PRO A 298 19.95 -14.16 -9.03
C PRO A 298 20.13 -14.08 -10.55
N ALA A 299 20.74 -15.09 -11.17
CA ALA A 299 20.87 -15.19 -12.62
C ALA A 299 19.54 -15.50 -13.34
N ALA A 300 18.54 -16.04 -12.63
CA ALA A 300 17.20 -16.28 -13.14
C ALA A 300 16.25 -15.10 -12.91
N ARG A 301 16.70 -14.08 -12.18
CA ARG A 301 15.92 -12.88 -11.84
C ARG A 301 16.07 -11.81 -12.90
N ALA A 302 14.98 -11.48 -13.59
CA ALA A 302 14.97 -10.48 -14.65
C ALA A 302 15.38 -9.08 -14.15
N ASP A 303 14.96 -8.73 -12.93
CA ASP A 303 15.26 -7.45 -12.30
C ASP A 303 16.75 -7.28 -11.93
N LEU A 304 17.51 -8.37 -11.82
CA LEU A 304 18.95 -8.36 -11.54
C LEU A 304 19.80 -8.49 -12.80
N ARG A 305 19.19 -8.69 -13.98
CA ARG A 305 19.89 -8.80 -15.26
C ARG A 305 20.87 -7.64 -15.52
N PRO A 306 20.55 -6.36 -15.23
CA PRO A 306 21.50 -5.27 -15.42
C PRO A 306 22.86 -5.51 -14.75
N LEU A 307 22.88 -6.14 -13.57
CA LEU A 307 24.12 -6.36 -12.82
C LEU A 307 25.09 -7.33 -13.51
N PHE A 308 24.60 -8.15 -14.45
CA PHE A 308 25.42 -9.06 -15.24
C PHE A 308 26.09 -8.41 -16.45
N ASP A 309 25.82 -7.12 -16.72
CA ASP A 309 26.61 -6.36 -17.69
C ASP A 309 28.09 -6.31 -17.21
N PRO A 310 29.07 -6.46 -18.12
CA PRO A 310 30.50 -6.36 -17.79
C PRO A 310 30.88 -5.10 -16.99
N GLU A 311 30.14 -4.00 -17.12
CA GLU A 311 30.31 -2.78 -16.34
C GLU A 311 30.14 -3.01 -14.82
N PHE A 312 29.10 -3.74 -14.42
CA PHE A 312 28.79 -4.03 -13.02
C PHE A 312 29.46 -5.31 -12.51
N GLY A 313 29.85 -6.20 -13.42
CA GLY A 313 30.81 -7.28 -13.15
C GLY A 313 30.26 -8.45 -12.35
N LEU A 314 28.94 -8.62 -12.25
CA LEU A 314 28.35 -9.85 -11.71
C LEU A 314 28.50 -10.98 -12.74
N LEU A 315 29.02 -12.13 -12.32
CA LEU A 315 29.29 -13.26 -13.22
C LEU A 315 28.25 -14.38 -13.03
N PRO A 316 27.73 -14.98 -14.12
CA PRO A 316 26.85 -16.14 -14.02
C PRO A 316 27.52 -17.31 -13.28
N GLY A 317 26.80 -17.98 -12.39
CA GLY A 317 27.27 -19.16 -11.65
C GLY A 317 28.21 -18.89 -10.47
N GLN A 318 28.49 -17.61 -10.13
CA GLN A 318 29.25 -17.21 -8.94
C GLN A 318 28.58 -16.05 -8.17
N VAL A 319 27.25 -16.09 -8.06
CA VAL A 319 26.53 -15.04 -7.34
C VAL A 319 26.54 -15.32 -5.84
N THR A 320 27.54 -14.76 -5.13
CA THR A 320 27.51 -14.65 -3.67
C THR A 320 26.91 -13.30 -3.26
N THR A 321 26.50 -13.18 -1.99
CA THR A 321 26.01 -11.91 -1.45
C THR A 321 27.06 -10.80 -1.57
N GLU A 322 28.35 -11.11 -1.42
CA GLU A 322 29.44 -10.15 -1.60
C GLU A 322 29.63 -9.73 -3.06
N ALA A 323 29.51 -10.69 -4.00
CA ALA A 323 29.57 -10.36 -5.43
C ALA A 323 28.40 -9.47 -5.84
N LEU A 324 27.20 -9.74 -5.30
CA LEU A 324 26.02 -8.93 -5.52
C LEU A 324 26.17 -7.53 -4.91
N ALA A 325 26.71 -7.43 -3.69
CA ALA A 325 27.00 -6.15 -3.04
C ALA A 325 28.01 -5.31 -3.84
N ALA A 326 29.07 -5.92 -4.38
CA ALA A 326 30.04 -5.23 -5.21
C ALA A 326 29.44 -4.75 -6.55
N ALA A 327 28.51 -5.52 -7.13
CA ALA A 327 27.78 -5.09 -8.31
C ALA A 327 26.81 -3.94 -7.99
N LEU A 328 26.11 -3.98 -6.86
CA LEU A 328 25.26 -2.90 -6.36
C LEU A 328 26.04 -1.61 -6.09
N GLU A 329 27.23 -1.70 -5.52
CA GLU A 329 28.09 -0.54 -5.29
C GLU A 329 28.41 0.18 -6.62
N ARG A 330 28.75 -0.59 -7.67
CA ARG A 330 29.00 -0.04 -9.01
C ARG A 330 27.73 0.49 -9.65
N TRP A 331 26.61 -0.20 -9.45
CA TRP A 331 25.28 0.24 -9.89
C TRP A 331 24.95 1.62 -9.32
N CYS A 332 25.11 1.77 -8.01
CA CYS A 332 24.81 2.99 -7.27
C CYS A 332 25.73 4.18 -7.60
N ALA A 333 26.87 3.95 -8.26
CA ALA A 333 27.69 5.04 -8.79
C ALA A 333 26.98 5.83 -9.90
N GLN A 334 25.95 5.25 -10.52
CA GLN A 334 25.19 5.84 -11.62
C GLN A 334 23.68 5.66 -11.49
N ALA A 335 23.18 5.48 -10.27
CA ALA A 335 21.78 5.24 -9.98
C ALA A 335 21.30 6.04 -8.76
N LEU A 336 19.98 6.12 -8.59
CA LEU A 336 19.33 6.81 -7.47
C LEU A 336 19.36 6.00 -6.17
N CYS A 337 20.57 5.70 -5.70
CA CYS A 337 20.81 5.10 -4.39
C CYS A 337 20.97 6.18 -3.33
N VAL A 338 19.99 7.06 -3.22
CA VAL A 338 19.94 8.15 -2.24
C VAL A 338 18.67 8.02 -1.41
N SER A 339 18.59 8.74 -0.29
CA SER A 339 17.38 8.72 0.53
C SER A 339 16.17 9.18 -0.29
N PRO A 340 15.08 8.40 -0.34
CA PRO A 340 13.87 8.82 -1.04
C PRO A 340 13.18 9.96 -0.28
N VAL A 341 12.42 10.76 -1.02
CA VAL A 341 11.55 11.82 -0.47
C VAL A 341 10.12 11.34 -0.25
N ASP A 342 9.72 10.22 -0.87
CA ASP A 342 8.40 9.59 -0.68
C ASP A 342 8.47 8.08 -1.00
N LEU A 343 7.62 7.28 -0.37
CA LEU A 343 7.47 5.84 -0.60
C LEU A 343 6.01 5.46 -0.37
N GLN A 344 5.37 4.89 -1.40
CA GLN A 344 3.94 4.56 -1.39
C GLN A 344 3.70 3.15 -1.90
N VAL A 345 2.76 2.43 -1.28
CA VAL A 345 2.26 1.15 -1.83
C VAL A 345 1.23 1.46 -2.91
N VAL A 346 1.44 0.99 -4.14
CA VAL A 346 0.68 1.44 -5.33
C VAL A 346 -0.45 0.51 -5.77
N ASP A 347 -0.40 -0.78 -5.42
CA ASP A 347 -1.41 -1.76 -5.84
C ASP A 347 -2.13 -2.46 -4.68
N GLY A 348 -1.81 -2.08 -3.45
CA GLY A 348 -2.34 -2.71 -2.23
C GLY A 348 -1.88 -4.16 -2.03
N PHE A 349 -0.98 -4.67 -2.88
CA PHE A 349 -0.36 -5.97 -2.78
C PHE A 349 1.10 -5.78 -2.40
N ASN A 350 2.02 -5.92 -3.35
CA ASN A 350 3.44 -6.04 -3.05
C ASN A 350 4.33 -4.97 -3.69
N ARG A 351 3.74 -4.01 -4.39
CA ARG A 351 4.49 -2.99 -5.12
C ARG A 351 4.58 -1.68 -4.35
N ALA A 352 5.79 -1.18 -4.23
CA ALA A 352 6.09 0.12 -3.66
C ALA A 352 6.70 1.04 -4.72
N ALA A 353 6.09 2.20 -4.92
CA ALA A 353 6.66 3.32 -5.65
C ALA A 353 7.51 4.15 -4.69
N VAL A 354 8.78 4.36 -5.03
CA VAL A 354 9.76 5.10 -4.25
C VAL A 354 10.20 6.30 -5.06
N THR A 355 10.01 7.49 -4.51
CA THR A 355 10.28 8.76 -5.19
C THR A 355 11.51 9.44 -4.60
N PHE A 356 12.38 9.93 -5.48
CA PHE A 356 13.63 10.62 -5.18
C PHE A 356 13.58 12.06 -5.73
N ASP A 357 14.31 12.98 -5.11
CA ASP A 357 14.53 14.32 -5.66
C ASP A 357 15.88 14.39 -6.38
N VAL A 358 15.86 14.76 -7.66
CA VAL A 358 17.06 14.89 -8.50
C VAL A 358 17.11 16.29 -9.07
N GLY A 359 17.81 17.19 -8.38
CA GLY A 359 17.95 18.58 -8.83
C GLY A 359 16.62 19.34 -8.87
N GLY A 360 15.71 19.07 -7.93
CA GLY A 360 14.38 19.68 -7.87
C GLY A 360 13.33 19.02 -8.77
N VAL A 361 13.65 17.88 -9.40
CA VAL A 361 12.69 17.10 -10.18
C VAL A 361 12.48 15.73 -9.53
N ARG A 362 11.21 15.37 -9.29
CA ARG A 362 10.84 14.10 -8.65
C ARG A 362 10.93 12.93 -9.61
N ARG A 363 11.53 11.83 -9.17
CA ARG A 363 11.72 10.60 -9.96
C ARG A 363 11.24 9.42 -9.16
N THR A 364 10.40 8.59 -9.76
CA THR A 364 9.82 7.44 -9.08
C THR A 364 10.34 6.15 -9.70
N SER A 365 10.85 5.26 -8.86
CA SER A 365 11.16 3.86 -9.18
C SER A 365 10.17 2.96 -8.49
N THR A 366 9.98 1.75 -9.00
CA THR A 366 9.13 0.76 -8.33
C THR A 366 9.93 -0.46 -7.94
N PHE A 367 9.56 -0.96 -6.77
CA PHE A 367 10.10 -2.15 -6.19
C PHE A 367 8.95 -3.07 -5.82
N VAL A 368 9.22 -4.37 -5.85
CA VAL A 368 8.33 -5.35 -5.24
C VAL A 368 8.99 -5.78 -3.94
N GLY A 369 8.29 -5.72 -2.82
CA GLY A 369 8.73 -6.43 -1.64
C GLY A 369 7.83 -7.61 -1.37
N SER A 370 8.42 -8.73 -1.03
CA SER A 370 7.70 -9.97 -0.80
C SER A 370 8.38 -10.79 0.29
N SER A 371 7.95 -12.03 0.45
CA SER A 371 8.70 -13.00 1.23
C SER A 371 8.72 -14.34 0.52
N PHE A 372 9.81 -15.08 0.70
CA PHE A 372 9.93 -16.44 0.23
C PHE A 372 10.49 -17.30 1.35
N GLU A 373 9.79 -18.41 1.63
CA GLU A 373 10.06 -19.28 2.80
C GLU A 373 10.16 -18.52 4.13
N GLY A 374 9.43 -17.40 4.25
CA GLY A 374 9.39 -16.56 5.44
C GLY A 374 10.56 -15.58 5.59
N GLN A 375 11.48 -15.51 4.62
CA GLN A 375 12.52 -14.47 4.55
C GLN A 375 12.03 -13.30 3.68
N PRO A 376 12.28 -12.04 4.07
CA PRO A 376 11.92 -10.89 3.25
C PRO A 376 12.74 -10.87 1.96
N MET A 377 12.11 -10.47 0.87
CA MET A 377 12.77 -10.33 -0.44
C MET A 377 12.36 -9.01 -1.07
N VAL A 378 13.29 -8.41 -1.82
CA VAL A 378 13.01 -7.25 -2.68
C VAL A 378 13.34 -7.59 -4.12
N GLU A 379 12.51 -7.14 -5.04
CA GLU A 379 12.73 -7.13 -6.48
C GLU A 379 12.74 -5.69 -7.00
N GLY A 380 13.65 -5.42 -7.92
CA GLY A 380 13.91 -4.09 -8.46
C GLY A 380 15.24 -3.52 -7.97
N LEU A 381 15.92 -2.86 -8.89
CA LEU A 381 17.08 -2.05 -8.61
C LEU A 381 16.64 -0.56 -8.46
N PRO A 382 17.49 0.38 -7.99
CA PRO A 382 17.21 1.83 -8.01
C PRO A 382 17.50 2.50 -9.35
N LEU A 383 16.60 3.36 -9.85
CA LEU A 383 16.66 3.92 -11.22
C LEU A 383 18.07 4.37 -11.62
N GLN A 384 18.61 3.79 -12.69
CA GLN A 384 19.84 4.26 -13.29
C GLN A 384 19.62 5.66 -13.85
N LEU A 385 20.60 6.53 -13.72
CA LEU A 385 20.68 7.79 -14.46
C LEU A 385 21.94 7.74 -15.33
N PRO A 386 21.87 7.12 -16.52
CA PRO A 386 23.03 7.03 -17.41
C PRO A 386 23.67 8.40 -17.64
N ALA A 387 25.00 8.43 -17.77
CA ALA A 387 25.71 9.67 -18.01
C ALA A 387 25.20 10.35 -19.30
N GLY A 388 24.62 11.55 -19.16
CA GLY A 388 24.04 12.30 -20.28
C GLY A 388 22.55 12.03 -20.53
N ALA A 389 21.88 11.25 -19.68
CA ALA A 389 20.43 11.12 -19.69
C ALA A 389 19.78 12.50 -19.54
N ASP A 390 18.90 12.85 -20.47
CA ASP A 390 18.12 14.07 -20.37
C ASP A 390 16.99 13.84 -19.39
N LEU A 391 17.15 14.32 -18.16
CA LEU A 391 16.10 14.27 -17.15
C LEU A 391 14.82 15.00 -17.63
N ALA A 392 14.87 15.88 -18.64
CA ALA A 392 13.66 16.45 -19.22
C ALA A 392 12.92 15.49 -20.17
N ALA A 393 13.54 14.39 -20.61
CA ALA A 393 12.91 13.37 -21.44
C ALA A 393 12.09 12.35 -20.63
N THR A 394 12.24 12.34 -19.30
CA THR A 394 11.51 11.43 -18.40
C THR A 394 10.14 12.00 -18.05
N VAL A 395 9.09 11.17 -18.10
CA VAL A 395 7.72 11.58 -17.71
C VAL A 395 7.47 11.25 -16.24
N GLU A 396 7.00 12.23 -15.47
CA GLU A 396 6.49 12.01 -14.10
C GLU A 396 5.09 11.41 -14.20
N CYS A 397 4.90 10.24 -13.58
CA CYS A 397 3.60 9.60 -13.58
C CYS A 397 2.74 10.10 -12.41
N PRO A 398 1.44 10.33 -12.63
CA PRO A 398 0.51 10.47 -11.53
C PRO A 398 0.41 9.12 -10.82
N ILE A 399 1.08 8.98 -9.69
CA ILE A 399 0.92 7.83 -8.77
C ILE A 399 -0.33 7.95 -7.90
N SER A 400 -1.00 9.11 -7.95
CA SER A 400 -2.26 9.40 -7.27
C SER A 400 -3.31 9.87 -8.29
N GLY A 401 -4.54 9.34 -8.25
CA GLY A 401 -5.57 9.79 -9.19
C GLY A 401 -6.82 8.93 -9.35
N GLY A 402 -6.96 7.79 -8.67
CA GLY A 402 -8.17 6.97 -8.78
C GLY A 402 -8.33 6.28 -10.14
N PHE A 403 -7.22 5.76 -10.70
CA PHE A 403 -7.25 4.93 -11.90
C PHE A 403 -8.14 3.70 -11.68
N GLU A 404 -8.90 3.33 -12.71
CA GLU A 404 -9.65 2.09 -12.68
C GLU A 404 -8.68 0.90 -12.81
N ARG A 405 -9.11 -0.26 -12.30
CA ARG A 405 -8.31 -1.49 -12.39
C ARG A 405 -8.05 -1.81 -13.87
N GLY A 406 -6.78 -1.99 -14.25
CA GLY A 406 -6.37 -2.29 -15.63
C GLY A 406 -5.92 -1.07 -16.44
N GLN A 407 -6.11 0.16 -15.94
CA GLN A 407 -5.61 1.38 -16.60
C GLN A 407 -4.17 1.75 -16.20
N GLN A 408 -3.53 0.94 -15.36
CA GLN A 408 -2.13 1.08 -15.03
C GLN A 408 -1.47 -0.30 -14.94
N THR A 409 -0.22 -0.40 -15.37
CA THR A 409 0.57 -1.61 -15.20
C THR A 409 2.06 -1.31 -15.20
N TRP A 410 2.86 -2.29 -14.76
CA TRP A 410 4.32 -2.21 -14.77
C TRP A 410 4.85 -3.20 -15.78
N ALA A 411 5.82 -2.80 -16.59
CA ALA A 411 6.44 -3.68 -17.60
C ALA A 411 7.89 -3.28 -17.84
N ASP A 412 8.75 -4.25 -18.14
CA ASP A 412 10.11 -4.04 -18.64
C ASP A 412 10.09 -3.68 -20.12
N LEU A 413 9.80 -2.41 -20.43
CA LEU A 413 9.44 -2.00 -21.78
C LEU A 413 10.60 -2.12 -22.76
N ASP A 414 11.81 -1.74 -22.36
CA ASP A 414 12.98 -1.78 -23.25
C ASP A 414 13.88 -2.99 -23.00
N GLY A 415 13.52 -3.86 -22.05
CA GLY A 415 14.19 -5.12 -21.82
C GLY A 415 15.52 -4.95 -21.10
N ASP A 416 15.72 -3.82 -20.43
CA ASP A 416 16.89 -3.56 -19.62
C ASP A 416 16.77 -4.25 -18.24
N GLY A 417 15.55 -4.58 -17.78
CA GLY A 417 15.26 -5.22 -16.50
C GLY A 417 14.61 -4.27 -15.49
N TRP A 418 14.35 -3.05 -15.91
CA TRP A 418 13.67 -2.01 -15.17
C TRP A 418 12.20 -2.06 -15.49
N TRP A 419 11.34 -1.92 -14.49
CA TRP A 419 9.91 -1.86 -14.74
C TRP A 419 9.45 -0.41 -14.85
N GLU A 420 9.01 -0.02 -16.04
CA GLU A 420 8.35 1.24 -16.28
C GLU A 420 6.88 1.19 -15.85
N LEU A 421 6.38 2.33 -15.37
CA LEU A 421 4.96 2.52 -15.13
C LEU A 421 4.27 2.91 -16.42
N LEU A 422 3.32 2.09 -16.87
CA LEU A 422 2.37 2.44 -17.92
C LEU A 422 1.09 2.94 -17.27
N VAL A 423 0.66 4.16 -17.60
CA VAL A 423 -0.62 4.73 -17.15
C VAL A 423 -1.44 5.15 -18.35
N ALA A 424 -2.68 4.69 -18.41
CA ALA A 424 -3.70 5.13 -19.35
C ALA A 424 -4.53 6.25 -18.73
N GLN A 425 -4.54 7.40 -19.39
CA GLN A 425 -5.37 8.54 -19.01
C GLN A 425 -6.44 8.78 -20.05
N MET A 426 -7.68 8.93 -19.60
CA MET A 426 -8.75 9.43 -20.45
C MET A 426 -8.42 10.86 -20.92
N ILE A 427 -8.34 11.07 -22.24
CA ILE A 427 -8.06 12.39 -22.84
C ILE A 427 -9.23 12.95 -23.66
N ALA A 428 -10.16 12.09 -24.08
CA ALA A 428 -11.41 12.50 -24.72
C ALA A 428 -12.49 11.42 -24.51
N SER A 429 -13.75 11.84 -24.50
CA SER A 429 -14.91 10.95 -24.50
C SER A 429 -15.87 11.39 -25.60
N ALA A 430 -16.50 10.43 -26.29
CA ALA A 430 -17.56 10.72 -27.24
C ALA A 430 -18.84 11.07 -26.47
N ASP A 431 -19.46 12.21 -26.80
CA ASP A 431 -20.74 12.65 -26.21
C ASP A 431 -21.97 11.88 -26.77
N ASP A 432 -21.78 10.66 -27.29
CA ASP A 432 -22.83 9.85 -27.89
C ASP A 432 -23.13 8.57 -27.10
N GLU A 433 -24.17 7.82 -27.50
CA GLU A 433 -24.55 6.56 -26.86
C GLU A 433 -23.51 5.44 -27.06
N SER A 434 -22.41 5.68 -27.78
CA SER A 434 -21.38 4.67 -28.03
C SER A 434 -20.44 4.47 -26.84
N GLY A 435 -20.36 5.44 -25.91
CA GLY A 435 -19.48 5.35 -24.74
C GLY A 435 -17.99 5.33 -25.07
N VAL A 436 -17.59 5.61 -26.32
CA VAL A 436 -16.22 5.45 -26.78
C VAL A 436 -15.31 6.53 -26.16
N VAL A 437 -14.22 6.08 -25.54
CA VAL A 437 -13.23 6.93 -24.88
C VAL A 437 -11.88 6.83 -25.59
N THR A 438 -11.18 7.95 -25.74
CA THR A 438 -9.77 7.96 -26.13
C THR A 438 -8.89 8.05 -24.90
N TYR A 439 -8.00 7.07 -24.77
CA TYR A 439 -6.99 6.98 -23.74
C TYR A 439 -5.62 7.32 -24.30
N ARG A 440 -4.80 8.00 -23.50
CA ARG A 440 -3.37 8.17 -23.72
C ARG A 440 -2.61 7.29 -22.74
N VAL A 441 -1.94 6.28 -23.26
CA VAL A 441 -1.03 5.41 -22.52
C VAL A 441 0.35 6.06 -22.53
N THR A 442 0.87 6.33 -21.33
CA THR A 442 2.16 6.99 -21.12
C THR A 442 3.05 6.07 -20.30
N ALA A 443 4.30 5.90 -20.74
CA ALA A 443 5.34 5.25 -19.95
C ALA A 443 6.07 6.29 -19.11
N CYS A 444 6.22 6.00 -17.82
CA CYS A 444 6.88 6.86 -16.85
C CYS A 444 7.94 6.09 -16.08
N GLY A 445 8.83 6.84 -15.42
CA GLY A 445 9.95 6.24 -14.67
C GLY A 445 11.04 5.65 -15.57
N THR A 446 10.93 5.82 -16.89
CA THR A 446 11.94 5.44 -17.87
C THR A 446 13.00 6.52 -18.04
N THR A 447 14.23 6.11 -18.36
CA THR A 447 15.30 7.01 -18.83
C THR A 447 15.33 7.15 -20.36
N THR A 448 14.53 6.34 -21.05
CA THR A 448 14.35 6.36 -22.50
C THR A 448 13.11 7.17 -22.86
N ARG A 449 13.18 7.96 -23.94
CA ARG A 449 11.99 8.68 -24.42
C ARG A 449 11.01 7.70 -25.05
N VAL A 450 9.80 7.63 -24.52
CA VAL A 450 8.70 6.83 -25.08
C VAL A 450 7.59 7.75 -25.57
N GLU A 451 7.28 7.69 -26.86
CA GLU A 451 6.13 8.43 -27.42
C GLU A 451 4.81 7.84 -26.87
N PRO A 452 3.87 8.66 -26.38
CA PRO A 452 2.60 8.17 -25.86
C PRO A 452 1.79 7.41 -26.92
N LEU A 453 1.14 6.33 -26.52
CA LEU A 453 0.21 5.58 -27.35
C LEU A 453 -1.21 6.11 -27.11
N GLU A 454 -1.87 6.58 -28.16
CA GLU A 454 -3.30 6.93 -28.10
C GLU A 454 -4.14 5.77 -28.64
N ILE A 455 -5.13 5.35 -27.86
CA ILE A 455 -6.01 4.22 -28.19
C ILE A 455 -7.45 4.55 -27.82
N THR A 456 -8.39 4.14 -28.66
CA THR A 456 -9.81 4.52 -28.53
C THR A 456 -10.70 3.27 -28.41
N GLY A 457 -11.57 3.26 -27.41
CA GLY A 457 -12.55 2.21 -27.14
C GLY A 457 -13.17 2.36 -25.75
N ASP A 458 -13.79 1.29 -25.23
CA ASP A 458 -14.53 1.32 -23.97
C ASP A 458 -14.01 0.24 -23.00
N GLY A 459 -13.78 0.61 -21.73
CA GLY A 459 -13.20 -0.30 -20.73
C GLY A 459 -11.78 -0.79 -21.05
N LEU A 460 -10.82 0.13 -21.25
CA LEU A 460 -9.43 -0.18 -21.58
C LEU A 460 -8.73 -0.99 -20.46
N ALA A 461 -8.00 -2.03 -20.86
CA ALA A 461 -7.09 -2.76 -20.00
C ALA A 461 -5.70 -2.94 -20.64
N ILE A 462 -4.66 -2.84 -19.82
CA ILE A 462 -3.24 -3.01 -20.19
C ILE A 462 -2.63 -4.08 -19.29
N TYR A 463 -2.04 -5.12 -19.89
CA TYR A 463 -1.39 -6.21 -19.16
C TYR A 463 -0.02 -6.56 -19.76
N PRO A 464 1.04 -6.68 -18.95
CA PRO A 464 2.31 -7.24 -19.41
C PRO A 464 2.14 -8.76 -19.61
N LEU A 465 2.63 -9.25 -20.73
CA LEU A 465 2.64 -10.65 -21.14
C LEU A 465 4.08 -11.17 -21.18
N ASN A 466 4.77 -11.22 -20.04
CA ASN A 466 6.03 -11.95 -19.95
C ASN A 466 6.47 -12.19 -18.49
N PRO A 467 6.08 -13.30 -17.84
CA PRO A 467 6.73 -13.68 -16.61
C PRO A 467 8.09 -14.31 -16.96
N MET A 468 9.16 -13.50 -16.94
CA MET A 468 10.55 -13.96 -16.77
C MET A 468 11.35 -14.45 -18.01
N ARG A 469 11.18 -13.86 -19.21
CA ARG A 469 12.15 -14.07 -20.33
C ARG A 469 13.09 -12.89 -20.55
N SER A 470 14.25 -13.17 -21.16
CA SER A 470 15.19 -12.15 -21.63
C SER A 470 14.61 -11.32 -22.79
N GLY A 471 14.43 -10.01 -22.57
CA GLY A 471 14.09 -9.01 -23.59
C GLY A 471 12.95 -8.10 -23.14
N PRO A 472 12.51 -7.16 -23.99
CA PRO A 472 11.41 -6.25 -23.69
C PRO A 472 10.07 -6.99 -23.56
N ASP A 473 9.29 -6.58 -22.58
CA ASP A 473 7.95 -7.08 -22.31
C ASP A 473 7.01 -6.83 -23.49
N THR A 474 6.16 -7.82 -23.76
CA THR A 474 5.03 -7.66 -24.66
C THR A 474 3.83 -7.18 -23.86
N LEU A 475 3.16 -6.13 -24.31
CA LEU A 475 1.94 -5.64 -23.67
C LEU A 475 0.71 -6.17 -24.41
N LEU A 476 -0.27 -6.68 -23.67
CA LEU A 476 -1.62 -6.87 -24.15
C LEU A 476 -2.44 -5.62 -23.83
N ILE A 477 -2.87 -4.90 -24.86
CA ILE A 477 -3.73 -3.73 -24.70
C ILE A 477 -5.04 -4.02 -25.42
N GLY A 478 -6.14 -3.83 -24.70
CA GLY A 478 -7.46 -4.24 -25.18
C GLY A 478 -8.60 -3.60 -24.40
N PHE A 479 -9.80 -4.03 -24.76
CA PHE A 479 -11.05 -3.56 -24.17
C PHE A 479 -11.79 -4.77 -23.62
N LEU A 480 -12.29 -4.68 -22.39
CA LEU A 480 -12.89 -5.82 -21.70
C LEU A 480 -14.42 -5.73 -21.62
N GLU A 481 -15.01 -4.56 -21.86
CA GLU A 481 -16.46 -4.39 -21.82
C GLU A 481 -17.13 -4.73 -23.16
N GLY A 482 -18.28 -5.40 -23.11
CA GLY A 482 -19.06 -5.80 -24.29
C GLY A 482 -18.48 -7.00 -25.04
N TYR A 483 -17.62 -6.73 -26.03
CA TYR A 483 -16.94 -7.74 -26.84
C TYR A 483 -15.43 -7.62 -26.61
N PRO A 484 -14.88 -8.44 -25.68
CA PRO A 484 -13.50 -8.29 -25.29
C PRO A 484 -12.57 -8.46 -26.48
N ASN A 485 -11.65 -7.54 -26.67
CA ASN A 485 -10.70 -7.60 -27.77
C ASN A 485 -9.34 -7.09 -27.31
N GLY A 486 -8.28 -7.45 -28.03
CA GLY A 486 -6.95 -7.03 -27.66
C GLY A 486 -5.98 -7.09 -28.81
N THR A 487 -4.88 -6.38 -28.67
CA THR A 487 -3.72 -6.40 -29.58
C THR A 487 -2.46 -6.46 -28.75
N MET A 488 -1.46 -7.19 -29.21
CA MET A 488 -0.16 -7.22 -28.55
C MET A 488 0.69 -6.06 -29.05
N TYR A 489 1.44 -5.44 -28.15
CA TYR A 489 2.33 -4.33 -28.43
C TYR A 489 3.72 -4.63 -27.87
N GLN A 490 4.74 -4.06 -28.50
CA GLN A 490 6.12 -4.10 -28.01
C GLN A 490 6.77 -2.75 -28.23
N PHE A 491 7.70 -2.37 -27.36
CA PHE A 491 8.51 -1.18 -27.57
C PHE A 491 9.51 -1.40 -28.71
N ASP A 492 9.52 -0.49 -29.68
CA ASP A 492 10.42 -0.56 -30.85
C ASP A 492 11.69 0.31 -30.71
N GLY A 493 11.93 0.86 -29.52
CA GLY A 493 13.00 1.82 -29.25
C GLY A 493 12.55 3.28 -29.28
N ALA A 494 11.33 3.58 -29.73
CA ALA A 494 10.75 4.92 -29.69
C ALA A 494 9.28 4.95 -29.26
N ARG A 495 8.49 3.93 -29.61
CA ARG A 495 7.04 3.88 -29.35
C ARG A 495 6.60 2.47 -28.96
N ILE A 496 5.47 2.40 -28.27
CA ILE A 496 4.73 1.15 -28.04
C ILE A 496 3.97 0.82 -29.33
N ALA A 497 4.51 -0.10 -30.12
CA ALA A 497 4.02 -0.41 -31.47
C ALA A 497 3.25 -1.73 -31.50
N PRO A 498 2.12 -1.83 -32.24
CA PRO A 498 1.35 -3.05 -32.32
C PRO A 498 2.11 -4.12 -33.12
N LEU A 499 2.10 -5.35 -32.61
CA LEU A 499 2.63 -6.52 -33.31
C LEU A 499 1.66 -6.96 -34.40
N ALA A 500 2.18 -7.21 -35.60
CA ALA A 500 1.36 -7.61 -36.75
C ALA A 500 0.62 -8.93 -36.49
N ASN A 501 -0.64 -9.01 -36.95
CA ASN A 501 -1.48 -10.21 -36.85
C ASN A 501 -1.71 -10.73 -35.41
N THR A 502 -1.61 -9.85 -34.41
CA THR A 502 -1.86 -10.19 -32.99
C THR A 502 -3.21 -9.72 -32.44
N ARG A 503 -4.01 -9.05 -33.28
CA ARG A 503 -5.36 -8.63 -32.89
C ARG A 503 -6.27 -9.85 -32.74
N TRP A 504 -6.99 -9.91 -31.63
CA TRP A 504 -8.02 -10.92 -31.35
C TRP A 504 -9.30 -10.23 -30.85
N ASP A 505 -10.42 -10.93 -31.02
CA ASP A 505 -11.77 -10.45 -30.70
C ASP A 505 -12.55 -11.65 -30.17
N LEU A 506 -12.96 -11.59 -28.89
CA LEU A 506 -13.82 -12.57 -28.25
C LEU A 506 -15.27 -12.22 -28.60
N GLY A 507 -15.65 -12.64 -29.81
CA GLY A 507 -17.05 -12.72 -30.21
C GLY A 507 -17.80 -13.79 -29.40
N PRO A 508 -19.15 -13.77 -29.42
CA PRO A 508 -19.92 -14.85 -28.84
C PRO A 508 -19.59 -16.13 -29.63
N PRO A 509 -19.44 -17.30 -28.97
CA PRO A 509 -19.06 -18.52 -29.67
C PRO A 509 -20.18 -18.93 -30.64
N LEU A 510 -19.97 -18.65 -31.94
CA LEU A 510 -20.91 -19.01 -32.99
C LEU A 510 -20.51 -20.32 -33.65
N VAL A 511 -21.48 -21.23 -33.74
CA VAL A 511 -21.33 -22.52 -34.41
C VAL A 511 -20.96 -22.34 -35.88
N GLY A 512 -19.88 -22.99 -36.33
CA GLY A 512 -19.45 -22.97 -37.72
C GLY A 512 -18.65 -21.74 -38.14
N PHE A 513 -18.34 -20.83 -37.23
CA PHE A 513 -17.51 -19.66 -37.47
C PHE A 513 -16.14 -19.82 -36.80
N GLU A 514 -15.09 -19.33 -37.47
CA GLU A 514 -13.75 -19.22 -36.89
C GLU A 514 -13.76 -18.13 -35.80
N GLN A 515 -13.18 -18.47 -34.66
CA GLN A 515 -13.07 -17.64 -33.46
C GLN A 515 -11.59 -17.53 -33.06
N MET A 516 -11.24 -16.53 -32.25
CA MET A 516 -9.88 -16.34 -31.75
C MET A 516 -9.87 -16.15 -30.23
N SER A 517 -8.89 -16.73 -29.56
CA SER A 517 -8.58 -16.46 -28.15
C SER A 517 -7.06 -16.37 -27.94
N VAL A 518 -6.65 -15.88 -26.78
CA VAL A 518 -5.24 -15.81 -26.36
C VAL A 518 -5.03 -16.62 -25.10
N GLY A 519 -3.99 -17.43 -25.06
CA GLY A 519 -3.60 -18.18 -23.88
C GLY A 519 -2.10 -18.48 -23.89
N CYS A 520 -1.64 -19.27 -22.92
CA CYS A 520 -0.29 -19.80 -22.92
C CYS A 520 -0.33 -21.29 -23.23
N ALA A 521 0.45 -21.73 -24.20
CA ALA A 521 0.61 -23.13 -24.54
C ALA A 521 2.07 -23.47 -24.70
N ASP A 522 2.41 -24.67 -24.26
CA ASP A 522 3.76 -25.16 -24.37
C ASP A 522 4.06 -25.69 -25.79
N LEU A 523 4.28 -24.79 -26.74
CA LEU A 523 4.60 -25.13 -28.12
C LEU A 523 6.09 -25.44 -28.35
N ALA A 524 6.96 -25.21 -27.33
CA ALA A 524 8.42 -25.33 -27.47
C ALA A 524 9.20 -25.70 -26.19
N GLY A 525 8.54 -26.04 -25.08
CA GLY A 525 9.11 -26.39 -23.77
C GLY A 525 8.98 -25.32 -22.66
N ASP A 526 8.44 -24.14 -22.96
CA ASP A 526 8.65 -22.92 -22.18
C ASP A 526 7.41 -22.00 -22.03
N GLY A 527 6.18 -22.52 -22.22
CA GLY A 527 4.94 -21.77 -21.93
C GLY A 527 4.75 -20.46 -22.72
N ASN A 528 4.82 -20.52 -24.05
CA ASN A 528 4.69 -19.33 -24.91
C ASN A 528 3.26 -18.78 -24.91
N VAL A 529 3.13 -17.44 -25.03
CA VAL A 529 1.86 -16.81 -25.42
C VAL A 529 1.52 -17.23 -26.85
N VAL A 530 0.29 -17.73 -27.01
CA VAL A 530 -0.24 -18.22 -28.28
C VAL A 530 -1.57 -17.56 -28.60
N ILE A 531 -1.78 -17.31 -29.89
CA ILE A 531 -3.10 -16.99 -30.43
C ILE A 531 -3.70 -18.31 -30.92
N VAL A 532 -4.85 -18.65 -30.38
CA VAL A 532 -5.57 -19.87 -30.73
C VAL A 532 -6.77 -19.50 -31.59
N ASN A 533 -6.74 -19.90 -32.86
CA ASN A 533 -7.91 -19.86 -33.72
C ASN A 533 -8.67 -21.17 -33.56
N TYR A 534 -9.98 -21.13 -33.34
CA TYR A 534 -10.78 -22.33 -33.18
C TYR A 534 -12.14 -22.21 -33.86
N THR A 535 -12.68 -23.36 -34.28
CA THR A 535 -14.01 -23.46 -34.87
C THR A 535 -14.79 -24.54 -34.16
N PHE A 536 -15.97 -24.18 -33.66
CA PHE A 536 -16.91 -25.13 -33.09
C PHE A 536 -17.76 -25.78 -34.20
N THR A 537 -17.81 -27.11 -34.23
CA THR A 537 -18.60 -27.86 -35.20
C THR A 537 -19.69 -28.67 -34.48
N GLU A 538 -20.96 -28.35 -34.74
CA GLU A 538 -22.11 -29.02 -34.08
C GLU A 538 -22.27 -30.48 -34.53
N THR A 539 -21.80 -30.80 -35.73
CA THR A 539 -22.05 -32.09 -36.40
C THR A 539 -21.34 -33.28 -35.76
N ASP A 540 -20.21 -33.06 -35.10
CA ASP A 540 -19.42 -34.10 -34.41
C ASP A 540 -19.16 -33.80 -32.92
N GLY A 541 -19.68 -32.69 -32.40
CA GLY A 541 -19.48 -32.28 -31.00
C GLY A 541 -18.02 -31.94 -30.67
N GLN A 542 -17.23 -31.57 -31.68
CA GLN A 542 -15.80 -31.32 -31.53
C GLN A 542 -15.46 -29.83 -31.70
N LEU A 543 -14.49 -29.38 -30.90
CA LEU A 543 -13.79 -28.12 -31.09
C LEU A 543 -12.50 -28.40 -31.85
N ARG A 544 -12.33 -27.78 -33.03
CA ARG A 544 -11.08 -27.84 -33.80
C ARG A 544 -10.32 -26.55 -33.59
N TYR A 545 -9.02 -26.63 -33.36
CA TYR A 545 -8.20 -25.45 -33.11
C TYR A 545 -6.86 -25.50 -33.85
N THR A 546 -6.33 -24.31 -34.12
CA THR A 546 -4.95 -24.06 -34.53
C THR A 546 -4.38 -23.01 -33.59
N ALA A 547 -3.31 -23.33 -32.90
CA ALA A 547 -2.55 -22.41 -32.08
C ALA A 547 -1.31 -21.95 -32.85
N ARG A 548 -1.01 -20.66 -32.81
CA ARG A 548 0.27 -20.10 -33.28
C ARG A 548 0.93 -19.34 -32.14
N SER A 549 2.25 -19.47 -32.00
CA SER A 549 2.97 -18.58 -31.11
C SER A 549 2.80 -17.14 -31.60
N ALA A 550 2.48 -16.24 -30.68
CA ALA A 550 2.36 -14.83 -30.99
C ALA A 550 3.72 -14.12 -31.03
N ILE A 551 4.76 -14.76 -30.47
CA ILE A 551 6.08 -14.17 -30.24
C ILE A 551 7.17 -14.89 -31.05
N VAL A 552 7.01 -16.20 -31.32
CA VAL A 552 7.96 -17.00 -32.11
C VAL A 552 7.41 -17.26 -33.51
N ASP A 553 8.04 -16.66 -34.51
CA ASP A 553 7.65 -16.81 -35.91
C ASP A 553 7.74 -18.29 -36.35
N GLY A 554 6.62 -18.85 -36.83
CA GLY A 554 6.54 -20.20 -37.38
C GLY A 554 6.19 -21.35 -36.42
N ALA A 555 6.04 -21.14 -35.11
CA ALA A 555 5.61 -22.19 -34.18
C ALA A 555 4.08 -22.34 -34.18
N THR A 556 3.57 -23.49 -34.63
CA THR A 556 2.12 -23.77 -34.70
C THR A 556 1.77 -25.17 -34.18
N ALA A 557 0.61 -25.31 -33.57
CA ALA A 557 -0.02 -26.60 -33.25
C ALA A 557 -1.47 -26.63 -33.76
N GLU A 558 -1.98 -27.81 -34.02
CA GLU A 558 -3.38 -28.02 -34.38
C GLU A 558 -3.95 -29.22 -33.63
N GLY A 559 -5.25 -29.21 -33.35
CA GLY A 559 -5.88 -30.27 -32.58
C GLY A 559 -7.39 -30.27 -32.63
N GLN A 560 -7.97 -31.32 -32.06
CA GLN A 560 -9.41 -31.53 -31.94
C GLN A 560 -9.74 -32.05 -30.55
N LEU A 561 -10.73 -31.46 -29.91
CA LEU A 561 -11.16 -31.77 -28.54
C LEU A 561 -12.68 -32.00 -28.49
N ALA A 562 -13.12 -32.81 -27.53
CA ALA A 562 -14.53 -32.82 -27.15
C ALA A 562 -14.94 -31.43 -26.65
N SER A 563 -16.01 -30.88 -27.21
CA SER A 563 -16.38 -29.48 -27.00
C SER A 563 -16.83 -29.14 -25.57
N ASP A 564 -17.20 -30.15 -24.79
CA ASP A 564 -17.57 -30.08 -23.37
C ASP A 564 -16.40 -30.32 -22.42
N SER A 565 -15.19 -30.59 -22.93
CA SER A 565 -14.00 -30.79 -22.11
C SER A 565 -13.51 -29.51 -21.45
N ASP A 566 -12.88 -29.65 -20.27
CA ASP A 566 -12.23 -28.55 -19.56
C ASP A 566 -11.14 -27.87 -20.40
N GLU A 567 -10.46 -28.63 -21.26
CA GLU A 567 -9.46 -28.09 -22.19
C GLU A 567 -10.12 -27.23 -23.29
N ALA A 568 -11.26 -27.65 -23.84
CA ALA A 568 -12.05 -26.84 -24.76
C ALA A 568 -12.65 -25.59 -24.08
N ALA A 569 -12.99 -25.66 -22.80
CA ALA A 569 -13.40 -24.48 -22.01
C ALA A 569 -12.23 -23.49 -21.83
N ARG A 570 -11.03 -23.98 -21.50
CA ARG A 570 -9.82 -23.15 -21.38
C ARG A 570 -9.42 -22.49 -22.69
N ILE A 571 -9.50 -23.20 -23.82
CA ILE A 571 -9.25 -22.59 -25.14
C ILE A 571 -10.24 -21.47 -25.45
N ARG A 572 -11.53 -21.64 -25.11
CA ARG A 572 -12.55 -20.61 -25.33
C ARG A 572 -12.34 -19.36 -24.46
N LEU A 573 -11.94 -19.55 -23.21
CA LEU A 573 -11.77 -18.45 -22.25
C LEU A 573 -10.41 -17.74 -22.38
N GLY A 574 -9.38 -18.45 -22.85
CA GLY A 574 -8.00 -17.96 -22.80
C GLY A 574 -7.41 -18.03 -21.39
N SER A 575 -6.35 -18.82 -21.21
CA SER A 575 -5.69 -18.98 -19.90
C SER A 575 -4.18 -19.05 -20.03
N CYS A 576 -3.46 -18.55 -19.02
CA CYS A 576 -2.00 -18.65 -18.91
C CYS A 576 -1.61 -19.23 -17.55
N HIS A 577 -0.91 -20.38 -17.53
CA HIS A 577 -0.45 -21.05 -16.29
C HIS A 577 -1.55 -21.27 -15.23
N ASP A 578 -2.71 -21.82 -15.64
CA ASP A 578 -3.90 -22.05 -14.79
C ASP A 578 -4.48 -20.78 -14.12
N LEU A 579 -3.96 -19.60 -14.46
CA LEU A 579 -4.60 -18.33 -14.19
C LEU A 579 -5.48 -17.99 -15.40
N PRO A 580 -6.78 -17.71 -15.22
CA PRO A 580 -7.53 -17.06 -16.28
C PRO A 580 -6.78 -15.78 -16.66
N VAL A 581 -6.66 -15.49 -17.96
CA VAL A 581 -6.28 -14.15 -18.39
C VAL A 581 -7.41 -13.27 -17.90
N ARG A 582 -7.18 -12.61 -16.76
CA ARG A 582 -8.24 -12.11 -15.90
C ARG A 582 -9.00 -10.98 -16.61
N THR A 583 -10.14 -11.34 -17.19
CA THR A 583 -11.35 -10.51 -17.28
C THR A 583 -12.23 -11.07 -16.18
N ASP A 584 -12.03 -10.68 -14.92
CA ASP A 584 -12.78 -9.62 -14.21
C ASP A 584 -12.04 -9.09 -12.95
#